data_AF-A0A3P9LLF5-F1
#
_entry.id   AF-A0A3P9LLF5-F1
#
_cell.length_a   1.000
_cell.length_b   1.000
_cell.length_c   1.000
_cell.angle_alpha   90.00
_cell.angle_beta   90.00
_cell.angle_gamma   90.00
#
_symmetry.space_group_name_H-M   'P 1'
#
loop_
_entity.id
_entity.type
_entity.pdbx_description
1 polymer ?
#
loop_
_entity_poly.entity_id
_entity_poly.type
_entity_poly.pdbx_seq_one_letter_code
_entity_poly.pdbx_strand_id
1 'polypeptide(L)'
;MFFVLAFALACHCCPDKCVCSSQTVKCQNQGLHAVPNSIPAKTKILFLTGNNISDINRASFPTRLELLTDLYLSGNNMEHVYAMGFVNLPNLSRLDLSNNNFQTFNESALPPDNNLEFLNLSRSLNNHSFVDVILDFLRSANLLHLTTLDLSNNDLVILPDGIFSSLPNLTSLSLQNSSLISIQNVTLKLPLLRDLDLRNNSLRTLHSSTLGELSAKPDLRLRLSGNPWRCNCIIDEMLMWLKNTTQVMDKQELTCAEPEPLRREPLLQVELSQLNCSSDMERVLETSYVFLGLVLALIGVIFLLVLYLNRKGIKRWMYNIRDACRDHMEGYHYRYEINSDPRLANLSINSDV
;
A
#
# COMPACT_ATOMS: atom_id res chain seq x y z
N MET A 1 48.06 44.41 -41.03
CA MET A 1 47.63 43.23 -40.26
C MET A 1 46.99 43.74 -38.97
N PHE A 2 45.72 44.17 -39.04
CA PHE A 2 44.96 44.60 -37.86
C PHE A 2 44.16 43.38 -37.37
N PHE A 3 44.61 42.77 -36.28
CA PHE A 3 43.82 41.80 -35.54
C PHE A 3 42.76 42.59 -34.76
N VAL A 4 41.52 42.56 -35.26
CA VAL A 4 40.36 42.97 -34.47
C VAL A 4 40.08 41.82 -33.51
N LEU A 5 40.53 41.96 -32.26
CA LEU A 5 40.03 41.15 -31.15
C LEU A 5 38.52 41.47 -31.01
N ALA A 6 37.68 40.58 -31.53
CA ALA A 6 36.28 40.57 -31.15
C ALA A 6 36.20 40.12 -29.69
N PHE A 7 36.21 41.07 -28.76
CA PHE A 7 35.64 40.84 -27.45
C PHE A 7 34.17 40.50 -27.65
N ALA A 8 33.83 39.22 -27.57
CA ALA A 8 32.46 38.80 -27.35
C ALA A 8 32.04 39.37 -26.00
N LEU A 9 31.42 40.54 -26.01
CA LEU A 9 30.63 41.00 -24.88
C LEU A 9 29.66 39.87 -24.55
N ALA A 10 29.85 39.24 -23.39
CA ALA A 10 28.89 38.27 -22.85
C ALA A 10 27.54 38.99 -22.72
N CYS A 11 26.71 38.81 -23.74
CA CYS A 11 25.43 39.49 -23.87
C CYS A 11 24.63 39.15 -22.61
N HIS A 12 24.23 40.18 -21.87
CA HIS A 12 23.23 40.14 -20.80
C HIS A 12 21.83 39.85 -21.39
N CYS A 13 21.77 38.86 -22.25
CA CYS A 13 20.68 38.70 -23.20
C CYS A 13 19.82 37.54 -22.77
N CYS A 14 18.53 37.79 -22.83
CA CYS A 14 17.53 36.76 -22.60
C CYS A 14 17.78 35.60 -23.56
N PRO A 15 17.65 34.33 -23.13
CA PRO A 15 17.81 33.22 -24.04
C PRO A 15 16.79 33.30 -25.19
N ASP A 16 17.18 32.81 -26.36
CA ASP A 16 16.29 32.78 -27.52
C ASP A 16 15.00 32.02 -27.20
N LYS A 17 13.87 32.51 -27.72
CA LYS A 17 12.49 32.04 -27.43
C LYS A 17 12.01 32.30 -26.00
N CYS A 18 12.81 32.90 -25.13
CA CYS A 18 12.41 33.25 -23.78
C CYS A 18 12.03 34.73 -23.66
N VAL A 19 11.24 35.05 -22.64
CA VAL A 19 10.91 36.40 -22.21
C VAL A 19 11.51 36.64 -20.84
N CYS A 20 12.36 37.66 -20.72
CA CYS A 20 13.04 38.01 -19.48
C CYS A 20 12.48 39.33 -18.96
N SER A 21 12.07 39.35 -17.69
CA SER A 21 11.55 40.53 -17.01
C SER A 21 12.07 40.58 -15.59
N SER A 22 12.77 41.65 -15.23
CA SER A 22 13.41 41.83 -13.92
C SER A 22 14.36 40.67 -13.56
N GLN A 23 13.93 39.75 -12.70
CA GLN A 23 14.63 38.55 -12.24
C GLN A 23 13.91 37.26 -12.65
N THR A 24 12.93 37.35 -13.56
CA THR A 24 12.15 36.21 -14.03
C THR A 24 12.49 35.93 -15.49
N VAL A 25 12.77 34.67 -15.80
CA VAL A 25 12.98 34.17 -17.16
C VAL A 25 11.87 33.18 -17.47
N LYS A 26 11.10 33.45 -18.53
CA LYS A 26 9.98 32.62 -18.97
C LYS A 26 10.26 32.04 -20.35
N CYS A 27 10.44 30.72 -20.42
CA CYS A 27 10.64 29.98 -21.66
C CYS A 27 9.59 28.88 -21.79
N GLN A 28 8.30 29.23 -21.66
CA GLN A 28 7.22 28.24 -21.59
C GLN A 28 6.68 27.89 -22.98
N ASN A 29 6.36 26.61 -23.22
CA ASN A 29 5.73 26.14 -24.47
C ASN A 29 6.52 26.50 -25.73
N GLN A 30 7.85 26.44 -25.68
CA GLN A 30 8.75 26.84 -26.78
C GLN A 30 9.32 25.65 -27.57
N GLY A 31 8.95 24.42 -27.19
CA GLY A 31 9.48 23.19 -27.78
C GLY A 31 10.97 23.02 -27.52
N LEU A 32 11.46 23.47 -26.35
CA LEU A 32 12.87 23.33 -25.99
C LEU A 32 13.19 21.87 -25.66
N HIS A 33 14.28 21.34 -26.20
CA HIS A 33 14.77 19.99 -25.88
C HIS A 33 15.83 19.99 -24.77
N ALA A 34 16.33 21.17 -24.40
CA ALA A 34 17.31 21.35 -23.35
C ALA A 34 17.10 22.71 -22.66
N VAL A 35 17.64 22.84 -21.45
CA VAL A 35 17.71 24.12 -20.75
C VAL A 35 18.56 25.11 -21.58
N PRO A 36 18.11 26.36 -21.80
CA PRO A 36 18.90 27.34 -22.54
C PRO A 36 20.23 27.67 -21.84
N ASN A 37 21.33 27.68 -22.59
CA ASN A 37 22.68 27.88 -22.05
C ASN A 37 22.95 29.28 -21.46
N SER A 38 22.15 30.28 -21.83
CA SER A 38 22.39 31.70 -21.50
C SER A 38 21.35 32.28 -20.55
N ILE A 39 21.11 31.60 -19.42
CA ILE A 39 20.23 32.13 -18.36
C ILE A 39 20.94 33.30 -17.65
N PRO A 40 20.35 34.50 -17.55
CA PRO A 40 20.95 35.63 -16.85
C PRO A 40 21.28 35.31 -15.39
N ALA A 41 22.47 35.65 -14.91
CA ALA A 41 22.91 35.35 -13.53
C ALA A 41 22.02 35.97 -12.44
N LYS A 42 21.29 37.05 -12.75
CA LYS A 42 20.34 37.71 -11.84
C LYS A 42 18.97 37.03 -11.74
N THR A 43 18.79 35.89 -12.40
CA THR A 43 17.50 35.19 -12.44
C THR A 43 17.20 34.58 -11.08
N LYS A 44 16.03 34.92 -10.53
CA LYS A 44 15.45 34.36 -9.31
C LYS A 44 14.42 33.28 -9.60
N ILE A 45 13.65 33.45 -10.67
CA ILE A 45 12.56 32.54 -11.06
C ILE A 45 12.74 32.14 -12.52
N LEU A 46 12.80 30.84 -12.78
CA LEU A 46 12.96 30.27 -14.12
C LEU A 46 11.79 29.34 -14.45
N PHE A 47 11.04 29.71 -15.50
CA PHE A 47 9.96 28.89 -16.03
C PHE A 47 10.39 28.20 -17.33
N LEU A 48 10.46 26.88 -17.29
CA LEU A 48 10.72 25.97 -18.43
C LEU A 48 9.53 25.03 -18.67
N THR A 49 8.35 25.41 -18.17
CA THR A 49 7.11 24.61 -18.26
C THR A 49 6.70 24.32 -19.69
N GLY A 50 6.21 23.11 -19.97
CA GLY A 50 5.58 22.78 -21.24
C GLY A 50 6.57 22.65 -22.40
N ASN A 51 7.80 22.20 -22.15
CA ASN A 51 8.80 21.96 -23.19
C ASN A 51 9.02 20.45 -23.38
N ASN A 52 10.08 20.07 -24.09
CA ASN A 52 10.43 18.69 -24.42
C ASN A 52 11.81 18.31 -23.84
N ILE A 53 12.13 18.79 -22.64
CA ILE A 53 13.40 18.52 -21.97
C ILE A 53 13.34 17.11 -21.37
N SER A 54 14.26 16.24 -21.79
CA SER A 54 14.33 14.84 -21.34
C SER A 54 15.31 14.61 -20.19
N ASP A 55 16.37 15.41 -20.11
CA ASP A 55 17.51 15.13 -19.24
C ASP A 55 17.95 16.36 -18.43
N ILE A 56 18.20 16.14 -17.14
CA ILE A 56 18.88 17.12 -16.29
C ILE A 56 20.20 16.52 -15.79
N ASN A 57 21.30 17.17 -16.16
CA ASN A 57 22.64 16.83 -15.73
C ASN A 57 23.42 18.13 -15.41
N ARG A 58 24.67 17.98 -14.97
CA ARG A 58 25.53 19.12 -14.61
C ARG A 58 25.68 20.16 -15.73
N ALA A 59 25.65 19.75 -17.00
CA ALA A 59 25.78 20.65 -18.14
C ALA A 59 24.48 21.39 -18.47
N SER A 60 23.32 20.94 -17.98
CA SER A 60 22.04 21.64 -18.16
C SER A 60 22.04 23.03 -17.54
N PHE A 61 22.82 23.25 -16.48
CA PHE A 61 23.02 24.56 -15.85
C PHE A 61 24.52 24.91 -15.88
N PRO A 62 25.07 25.42 -16.99
CA PRO A 62 26.51 25.61 -17.13
C PRO A 62 27.07 26.74 -16.26
N THR A 63 26.22 27.69 -15.88
CA THR A 63 26.56 28.81 -14.99
C THR A 63 25.91 28.61 -13.63
N ARG A 64 26.64 28.92 -12.55
CA ARG A 64 26.11 28.91 -11.19
C ARG A 64 25.13 30.07 -11.00
N LEU A 65 23.86 29.76 -10.70
CA LEU A 65 22.78 30.73 -10.55
C LEU A 65 22.52 30.97 -9.06
N GLU A 66 23.34 31.82 -8.44
CA GLU A 66 23.30 32.07 -6.98
C GLU A 66 21.96 32.63 -6.49
N LEU A 67 21.24 33.36 -7.34
CA LEU A 67 19.97 34.00 -6.96
C LEU A 67 18.73 33.16 -7.29
N LEU A 68 18.88 32.04 -7.99
CA LEU A 68 17.73 31.24 -8.43
C LEU A 68 17.12 30.49 -7.23
N THR A 69 15.86 30.79 -6.94
CA THR A 69 15.09 30.18 -5.84
C THR A 69 13.98 29.28 -6.33
N ASP A 70 13.38 29.59 -7.50
CA ASP A 70 12.21 28.88 -8.02
C ASP A 70 12.49 28.38 -9.44
N LEU A 71 12.41 27.06 -9.63
CA LEU A 71 12.57 26.39 -10.91
C LEU A 71 11.32 25.58 -11.25
N TYR A 72 10.71 25.91 -12.38
CA TYR A 72 9.53 25.21 -12.91
C TYR A 72 9.89 24.45 -14.17
N LEU A 73 9.91 23.13 -14.08
CA LEU A 73 10.19 22.16 -15.14
C LEU A 73 8.96 21.28 -15.45
N SER A 74 7.78 21.72 -15.03
CA SER A 74 6.55 20.95 -15.18
C SER A 74 6.10 20.77 -16.63
N GLY A 75 5.47 19.64 -16.94
CA GLY A 75 4.97 19.36 -18.28
C GLY A 75 6.09 19.25 -19.31
N ASN A 76 7.20 18.63 -18.94
CA ASN A 76 8.27 18.24 -19.85
C ASN A 76 8.19 16.72 -20.11
N ASN A 77 9.13 16.21 -20.89
CA ASN A 77 9.26 14.77 -21.15
C ASN A 77 10.47 14.21 -20.39
N MET A 78 10.65 14.63 -19.12
CA MET A 78 11.86 14.30 -18.37
C MET A 78 11.89 12.81 -18.01
N GLU A 79 12.93 12.12 -18.45
CA GLU A 79 13.17 10.69 -18.22
C GLU A 79 14.29 10.48 -17.19
N HIS A 80 15.33 11.32 -17.23
CA HIS A 80 16.53 11.14 -16.41
C HIS A 80 16.93 12.41 -15.65
N VAL A 81 17.09 12.26 -14.34
CA VAL A 81 17.78 13.24 -13.48
C VAL A 81 19.06 12.61 -12.98
N TYR A 82 20.19 13.09 -13.49
CA TYR A 82 21.52 12.56 -13.18
C TYR A 82 22.09 13.16 -11.89
N ALA A 83 23.12 12.50 -11.35
CA ALA A 83 23.88 12.99 -10.21
C ALA A 83 24.39 14.42 -10.45
N MET A 84 24.31 15.26 -9.43
CA MET A 84 24.72 16.67 -9.47
C MET A 84 24.01 17.51 -10.54
N GLY A 85 22.83 17.07 -11.01
CA GLY A 85 22.05 17.78 -12.02
C GLY A 85 21.67 19.21 -11.61
N PHE A 86 21.47 19.46 -10.32
CA PHE A 86 21.09 20.77 -9.78
C PHE A 86 22.21 21.45 -8.97
N VAL A 87 23.46 20.97 -9.04
CA VAL A 87 24.59 21.46 -8.22
C VAL A 87 24.87 22.96 -8.36
N ASN A 88 24.56 23.52 -9.53
CA ASN A 88 24.78 24.94 -9.84
C ASN A 88 23.61 25.85 -9.39
N LEU A 89 22.67 25.32 -8.60
CA LEU A 89 21.49 26.03 -8.07
C LEU A 89 21.46 25.96 -6.52
N PRO A 90 22.44 26.57 -5.82
CA PRO A 90 22.65 26.33 -4.38
C PRO A 90 21.52 26.87 -3.48
N ASN A 91 20.79 27.89 -3.93
CA ASN A 91 19.70 28.51 -3.17
C ASN A 91 18.31 28.08 -3.66
N LEU A 92 18.23 26.96 -4.40
CA LEU A 92 16.97 26.44 -4.90
C LEU A 92 16.07 26.03 -3.72
N SER A 93 14.92 26.70 -3.61
CA SER A 93 13.94 26.51 -2.55
C SER A 93 12.67 25.83 -3.07
N ARG A 94 12.27 26.13 -4.31
CA ARG A 94 11.13 25.51 -5.00
C ARG A 94 11.57 24.80 -6.27
N LEU A 95 11.19 23.53 -6.38
CA LEU A 95 11.38 22.72 -7.58
C LEU A 95 10.05 22.07 -7.98
N ASP A 96 9.54 22.45 -9.14
CA ASP A 96 8.35 21.84 -9.74
C ASP A 96 8.75 20.94 -10.93
N LEU A 97 8.60 19.64 -10.72
CA LEU A 97 8.88 18.56 -11.67
C LEU A 97 7.62 17.77 -12.03
N SER A 98 6.44 18.34 -11.76
CA SER A 98 5.16 17.69 -12.04
C SER A 98 4.94 17.43 -13.52
N ASN A 99 4.12 16.45 -13.87
CA ASN A 99 3.79 16.11 -15.26
C ASN A 99 5.07 15.79 -16.08
N ASN A 100 5.88 14.87 -15.60
CA ASN A 100 7.05 14.29 -16.31
C ASN A 100 6.92 12.75 -16.37
N ASN A 101 7.93 12.04 -16.87
CA ASN A 101 7.88 10.58 -17.05
C ASN A 101 9.21 9.94 -16.64
N PHE A 102 9.54 9.99 -15.35
CA PHE A 102 10.85 9.58 -14.86
C PHE A 102 11.07 8.07 -15.02
N GLN A 103 12.21 7.71 -15.59
CA GLN A 103 12.77 6.35 -15.57
C GLN A 103 13.87 6.25 -14.51
N THR A 104 14.67 7.31 -14.35
CA THR A 104 15.73 7.33 -13.33
C THR A 104 15.82 8.68 -12.63
N PHE A 105 15.95 8.65 -11.31
CA PHE A 105 16.24 9.83 -10.51
C PHE A 105 17.38 9.50 -9.56
N ASN A 106 18.53 10.13 -9.77
CA ASN A 106 19.70 9.85 -8.96
C ASN A 106 19.55 10.46 -7.56
N GLU A 107 19.91 9.69 -6.53
CA GLU A 107 19.91 10.12 -5.13
C GLU A 107 20.74 11.38 -4.85
N SER A 108 21.81 11.59 -5.60
CA SER A 108 22.71 12.73 -5.49
C SER A 108 22.41 13.81 -6.52
N ALA A 109 21.18 13.89 -7.05
CA ALA A 109 20.79 14.91 -8.02
C ALA A 109 20.88 16.35 -7.46
N LEU A 110 20.52 16.49 -6.18
CA LEU A 110 20.63 17.73 -5.41
C LEU A 110 21.95 17.76 -4.63
N PRO A 111 22.51 18.95 -4.36
CA PRO A 111 23.67 19.07 -3.48
C PRO A 111 23.32 18.68 -2.02
N PRO A 112 24.29 18.17 -1.23
CA PRO A 112 24.04 17.75 0.17
C PRO A 112 23.53 18.87 1.10
N ASP A 113 23.90 20.12 0.82
CA ASP A 113 23.54 21.35 1.55
C ASP A 113 22.35 22.09 0.90
N ASN A 114 21.46 21.35 0.23
CA ASN A 114 20.29 21.92 -0.42
C ASN A 114 19.33 22.61 0.57
N ASN A 115 18.70 23.69 0.11
CA ASN A 115 17.71 24.47 0.85
C ASN A 115 16.28 24.24 0.33
N LEU A 116 16.01 23.03 -0.20
CA LEU A 116 14.75 22.76 -0.88
C LEU A 116 13.60 22.71 0.14
N GLU A 117 12.62 23.61 -0.01
CA GLU A 117 11.44 23.72 0.87
C GLU A 117 10.19 23.15 0.21
N PHE A 118 10.09 23.25 -1.11
CA PHE A 118 8.94 22.80 -1.90
C PHE A 118 9.39 21.89 -3.05
N LEU A 119 8.81 20.69 -3.10
CA LEU A 119 9.01 19.74 -4.18
C LEU A 119 7.66 19.25 -4.71
N ASN A 120 7.44 19.40 -6.02
CA ASN A 120 6.27 18.86 -6.69
C ASN A 120 6.67 17.78 -7.70
N LEU A 121 6.19 16.57 -7.47
CA LEU A 121 6.37 15.37 -8.30
C LEU A 121 5.01 14.79 -8.72
N SER A 122 3.96 15.60 -8.71
CA SER A 122 2.62 15.16 -9.09
C SER A 122 2.56 14.74 -10.56
N ARG A 123 1.83 13.66 -10.86
CA ARG A 123 1.73 13.10 -12.21
C ARG A 123 3.09 12.86 -12.88
N SER A 124 4.05 12.32 -12.14
CA SER A 124 5.40 12.03 -12.65
C SER A 124 5.86 10.59 -12.42
N LEU A 125 5.05 9.75 -11.77
CA LEU A 125 5.35 8.36 -11.39
C LEU A 125 4.33 7.40 -12.01
N ASN A 126 4.27 7.37 -13.33
CA ASN A 126 3.32 6.59 -14.13
C ASN A 126 3.82 5.18 -14.49
N ASN A 127 5.09 4.86 -14.23
CA ASN A 127 5.65 3.52 -14.49
C ASN A 127 5.99 2.82 -13.18
N HIS A 128 5.23 1.76 -12.86
CA HIS A 128 5.32 1.06 -11.57
C HIS A 128 6.69 0.42 -11.36
N SER A 129 7.40 0.06 -12.42
CA SER A 129 8.76 -0.50 -12.34
C SER A 129 9.80 0.50 -11.83
N PHE A 130 9.49 1.80 -11.81
CA PHE A 130 10.42 2.87 -11.44
C PHE A 130 9.94 3.74 -10.29
N VAL A 131 8.77 3.42 -9.71
CA VAL A 131 8.30 4.09 -8.49
C VAL A 131 9.39 4.02 -7.42
N ASP A 132 9.92 2.81 -7.16
CA ASP A 132 10.97 2.56 -6.16
C ASP A 132 12.19 3.49 -6.31
N VAL A 133 12.58 3.85 -7.54
CA VAL A 133 13.73 4.73 -7.81
C VAL A 133 13.52 6.13 -7.24
N ILE A 134 12.30 6.67 -7.34
CA ILE A 134 11.99 8.00 -6.80
C ILE A 134 11.80 7.95 -5.28
N LEU A 135 11.27 6.84 -4.76
CA LEU A 135 11.14 6.64 -3.32
C LEU A 135 12.52 6.51 -2.66
N ASP A 136 13.48 5.89 -3.35
CA ASP A 136 14.88 5.85 -2.94
C ASP A 136 15.48 7.25 -2.87
N PHE A 137 15.24 8.11 -3.87
CA PHE A 137 15.65 9.53 -3.82
C PHE A 137 15.04 10.26 -2.61
N LEU A 138 13.74 10.14 -2.35
CA LEU A 138 13.11 10.79 -1.18
C LEU A 138 13.71 10.31 0.15
N ARG A 139 14.16 9.05 0.20
CA ARG A 139 14.81 8.47 1.37
C ARG A 139 16.26 8.94 1.53
N SER A 140 17.01 9.13 0.44
CA SER A 140 18.46 9.38 0.50
C SER A 140 18.89 10.83 0.30
N ALA A 141 18.06 11.68 -0.32
CA ALA A 141 18.41 13.05 -0.70
C ALA A 141 18.56 14.03 0.49
N ASN A 142 18.32 13.57 1.72
CA ASN A 142 18.49 14.34 2.96
C ASN A 142 17.82 15.72 2.89
N LEU A 143 16.53 15.74 2.55
CA LEU A 143 15.76 16.97 2.31
C LEU A 143 15.30 17.60 3.64
N LEU A 144 16.27 18.03 4.46
CA LEU A 144 16.05 18.51 5.82
C LEU A 144 15.17 19.76 5.90
N HIS A 145 15.18 20.59 4.85
CA HIS A 145 14.41 21.83 4.78
C HIS A 145 13.03 21.65 4.12
N LEU A 146 12.70 20.46 3.63
CA LEU A 146 11.48 20.24 2.87
C LEU A 146 10.25 20.37 3.76
N THR A 147 9.39 21.32 3.44
CA THR A 147 8.15 21.60 4.18
C THR A 147 6.92 21.16 3.42
N THR A 148 6.97 21.15 2.08
CA THR A 148 5.84 20.81 1.21
C THR A 148 6.26 19.80 0.16
N LEU A 149 5.56 18.67 0.11
CA LEU A 149 5.74 17.61 -0.87
C LEU A 149 4.41 17.28 -1.54
N ASP A 150 4.38 17.37 -2.87
CA ASP A 150 3.23 16.97 -3.68
C ASP A 150 3.57 15.71 -4.50
N LEU A 151 2.89 14.61 -4.16
CA LEU A 151 2.96 13.32 -4.84
C LEU A 151 1.59 12.92 -5.43
N SER A 152 0.67 13.88 -5.59
CA SER A 152 -0.66 13.62 -6.12
C SER A 152 -0.64 13.10 -7.56
N ASN A 153 -1.72 12.43 -7.98
CA ASN A 153 -1.91 11.97 -9.35
C ASN A 153 -0.82 10.98 -9.81
N ASN A 154 -0.31 10.16 -8.89
CA ASN A 154 0.71 9.13 -9.14
C ASN A 154 0.17 7.77 -8.71
N ASP A 155 0.46 6.66 -9.40
CA ASP A 155 -0.13 5.36 -9.02
C ASP A 155 0.66 4.69 -7.87
N LEU A 156 0.48 5.21 -6.66
CA LEU A 156 1.22 4.83 -5.44
C LEU A 156 0.44 3.82 -4.59
N VAL A 157 -0.20 2.83 -5.22
CA VAL A 157 -1.13 1.85 -4.59
C VAL A 157 -0.76 1.50 -3.15
N ILE A 158 0.53 1.25 -2.88
CA ILE A 158 1.11 1.08 -1.54
C ILE A 158 2.31 2.01 -1.38
N LEU A 159 2.41 2.69 -0.23
CA LEU A 159 3.60 3.44 0.16
C LEU A 159 4.55 2.52 0.95
N PRO A 160 5.84 2.44 0.59
CA PRO A 160 6.82 1.67 1.35
C PRO A 160 7.06 2.25 2.75
N ASP A 161 7.42 1.36 3.66
CA ASP A 161 7.83 1.73 5.01
C ASP A 161 9.04 2.67 4.98
N GLY A 162 8.99 3.72 5.80
CA GLY A 162 10.10 4.64 6.01
C GLY A 162 10.32 5.67 4.90
N ILE A 163 9.50 5.74 3.85
CA ILE A 163 9.75 6.65 2.71
C ILE A 163 9.90 8.13 3.12
N PHE A 164 9.12 8.58 4.09
CA PHE A 164 9.17 9.97 4.57
C PHE A 164 10.06 10.15 5.80
N SER A 165 10.80 9.12 6.22
CA SER A 165 11.63 9.19 7.44
C SER A 165 12.72 10.27 7.38
N SER A 166 13.20 10.57 6.17
CA SER A 166 14.24 11.59 5.90
C SER A 166 13.67 13.00 5.68
N LEU A 167 12.39 13.23 5.98
CA LEU A 167 11.69 14.52 5.79
C LEU A 167 11.20 15.08 7.15
N PRO A 168 12.10 15.42 8.09
CA PRO A 168 11.74 15.74 9.47
C PRO A 168 10.88 17.01 9.61
N ASN A 169 11.01 17.94 8.67
CA ASN A 169 10.33 19.24 8.68
C ASN A 169 9.10 19.31 7.77
N LEU A 170 8.61 18.17 7.26
CA LEU A 170 7.47 18.15 6.37
C LEU A 170 6.19 18.58 7.11
N THR A 171 5.53 19.61 6.58
CA THR A 171 4.30 20.19 7.14
C THR A 171 3.07 19.95 6.26
N SER A 172 3.26 19.82 4.95
CA SER A 172 2.19 19.59 3.99
C SER A 172 2.55 18.44 3.05
N LEU A 173 1.70 17.42 3.01
CA LEU A 173 1.83 16.27 2.12
C LEU A 173 0.54 16.07 1.31
N SER A 174 0.68 16.06 0.00
CA SER A 174 -0.41 15.70 -0.92
C SER A 174 -0.18 14.34 -1.53
N LEU A 175 -1.14 13.45 -1.32
CA LEU A 175 -1.24 12.10 -1.90
C LEU A 175 -2.58 11.92 -2.63
N GLN A 176 -3.19 13.03 -3.06
CA GLN A 176 -4.47 13.02 -3.74
C GLN A 176 -4.41 12.21 -5.05
N ASN A 177 -5.46 11.44 -5.34
CA ASN A 177 -5.59 10.72 -6.62
C ASN A 177 -4.40 9.78 -6.90
N SER A 178 -4.02 8.98 -5.90
CA SER A 178 -2.86 8.10 -5.98
C SER A 178 -3.15 6.61 -5.77
N SER A 179 -4.41 6.21 -5.95
CA SER A 179 -4.88 4.82 -5.82
C SER A 179 -4.63 4.14 -4.47
N LEU A 180 -4.30 4.89 -3.41
CA LEU A 180 -3.91 4.34 -2.12
C LEU A 180 -5.02 3.49 -1.51
N ILE A 181 -4.71 2.26 -1.13
CA ILE A 181 -5.67 1.34 -0.49
C ILE A 181 -5.63 1.41 1.04
N SER A 182 -4.52 1.87 1.61
CA SER A 182 -4.33 2.03 3.05
C SER A 182 -3.31 3.13 3.36
N ILE A 183 -3.40 3.68 4.57
CA ILE A 183 -2.42 4.62 5.11
C ILE A 183 -1.63 3.85 6.17
N GLN A 184 -0.34 3.63 5.92
CA GLN A 184 0.54 2.97 6.88
C GLN A 184 1.02 3.95 7.96
N ASN A 185 1.42 3.38 9.10
CA ASN A 185 1.83 4.11 10.31
C ASN A 185 2.94 5.14 10.05
N VAL A 186 3.78 4.94 9.03
CA VAL A 186 4.92 5.81 8.75
C VAL A 186 4.49 7.19 8.25
N THR A 187 3.43 7.30 7.44
CA THR A 187 2.93 8.60 6.95
C THR A 187 2.45 9.48 8.10
N LEU A 188 1.96 8.86 9.18
CA LEU A 188 1.46 9.54 10.37
C LEU A 188 2.52 9.75 11.46
N LYS A 189 3.74 9.20 11.30
CA LYS A 189 4.86 9.44 12.23
C LYS A 189 5.60 10.76 11.97
N LEU A 190 5.28 11.49 10.91
CA LEU A 190 5.86 12.79 10.63
C LEU A 190 5.53 13.79 11.76
N PRO A 191 6.52 14.31 12.50
CA PRO A 191 6.27 15.05 13.73
C PRO A 191 5.58 16.39 13.48
N LEU A 192 5.97 17.09 12.41
CA LEU A 192 5.52 18.45 12.10
C LEU A 192 4.41 18.53 11.04
N LEU A 193 3.87 17.39 10.61
CA LEU A 193 2.83 17.34 9.59
C LEU A 193 1.54 18.03 10.08
N ARG A 194 1.04 18.98 9.29
CA ARG A 194 -0.16 19.79 9.57
C ARG A 194 -1.24 19.64 8.51
N ASP A 195 -0.88 19.32 7.28
CA ASP A 195 -1.80 19.14 6.16
C ASP A 195 -1.53 17.80 5.47
N LEU A 196 -2.56 16.96 5.41
CA LEU A 196 -2.52 15.69 4.70
C LEU A 196 -3.73 15.57 3.76
N ASP A 197 -3.45 15.56 2.45
CA ASP A 197 -4.46 15.40 1.43
C ASP A 197 -4.49 13.96 0.89
N LEU A 198 -5.58 13.25 1.15
CA LEU A 198 -5.79 11.86 0.74
C LEU A 198 -7.03 11.71 -0.14
N ARG A 199 -7.50 12.81 -0.74
CA ARG A 199 -8.70 12.79 -1.57
C ARG A 199 -8.55 11.88 -2.78
N ASN A 200 -9.66 11.35 -3.28
CA ASN A 200 -9.72 10.55 -4.50
C ASN A 200 -8.76 9.33 -4.49
N ASN A 201 -8.58 8.68 -3.35
CA ASN A 201 -7.83 7.43 -3.27
C ASN A 201 -8.78 6.22 -3.22
N SER A 202 -8.25 5.04 -2.93
CA SER A 202 -8.97 3.77 -2.84
C SER A 202 -9.19 3.32 -1.40
N LEU A 203 -9.21 4.25 -0.44
CA LEU A 203 -9.39 3.94 0.98
C LEU A 203 -10.81 3.44 1.24
N ARG A 204 -10.91 2.27 1.86
CA ARG A 204 -12.21 1.65 2.19
C ARG A 204 -12.60 1.83 3.66
N THR A 205 -11.63 1.88 4.55
CA THR A 205 -11.82 2.08 6.00
C THR A 205 -10.53 2.63 6.61
N LEU A 206 -10.64 3.29 7.76
CA LEU A 206 -9.50 3.65 8.60
C LEU A 206 -9.48 2.72 9.81
N HIS A 207 -8.45 1.90 9.93
CA HIS A 207 -8.31 0.95 11.03
C HIS A 207 -8.07 1.65 12.36
N SER A 208 -8.41 0.98 13.47
CA SER A 208 -8.28 1.49 14.85
C SER A 208 -6.89 2.03 15.17
N SER A 209 -5.83 1.38 14.66
CA SER A 209 -4.45 1.84 14.82
C SER A 209 -4.22 3.21 14.15
N THR A 210 -4.68 3.37 12.92
CA THR A 210 -4.61 4.62 12.16
C THR A 210 -5.42 5.72 12.85
N LEU A 211 -6.62 5.41 13.33
CA LEU A 211 -7.46 6.35 14.07
C LEU A 211 -6.81 6.81 15.38
N GLY A 212 -6.14 5.90 16.09
CA GLY A 212 -5.36 6.23 17.30
C GLY A 212 -4.22 7.20 17.01
N GLU A 213 -3.46 6.97 15.93
CA GLU A 213 -2.38 7.86 15.50
C GLU A 213 -2.89 9.23 15.04
N LEU A 214 -4.00 9.27 14.30
CA LEU A 214 -4.66 10.51 13.92
C LEU A 214 -5.13 11.30 15.15
N SER A 215 -5.76 10.62 16.11
CA SER A 215 -6.25 11.24 17.34
C SER A 215 -5.12 11.78 18.21
N ALA A 216 -3.91 11.24 18.10
CA ALA A 216 -2.71 11.77 18.77
C ALA A 216 -2.17 13.07 18.15
N LYS A 217 -2.67 13.50 16.98
CA LYS A 217 -2.26 14.71 16.25
C LYS A 217 -3.42 15.67 16.01
N PRO A 218 -3.99 16.31 17.05
CA PRO A 218 -5.22 17.10 16.93
C PRO A 218 -5.13 18.28 15.94
N ASP A 219 -3.93 18.83 15.70
CA ASP A 219 -3.71 19.95 14.78
C ASP A 219 -3.60 19.54 13.30
N LEU A 220 -3.61 18.24 13.01
CA LEU A 220 -3.53 17.72 11.64
C LEU A 220 -4.84 17.97 10.89
N ARG A 221 -4.76 18.65 9.75
CA ARG A 221 -5.86 18.87 8.80
C ARG A 221 -5.84 17.76 7.74
N LEU A 222 -6.90 16.97 7.72
CA LEU A 222 -7.08 15.86 6.78
C LEU A 222 -8.15 16.16 5.74
N ARG A 223 -7.92 15.69 4.52
CA ARG A 223 -8.93 15.64 3.46
C ARG A 223 -9.10 14.22 2.95
N LEU A 224 -10.33 13.74 2.91
CA LEU A 224 -10.69 12.32 2.73
C LEU A 224 -11.78 12.08 1.67
N SER A 225 -12.34 13.14 1.07
CA SER A 225 -13.38 13.07 0.04
C SER A 225 -12.95 12.24 -1.18
N GLY A 226 -13.93 11.64 -1.86
CA GLY A 226 -13.69 10.84 -3.07
C GLY A 226 -13.08 9.45 -2.83
N ASN A 227 -13.02 8.97 -1.59
CA ASN A 227 -12.62 7.60 -1.27
C ASN A 227 -13.82 6.64 -1.23
N PRO A 228 -13.67 5.36 -1.66
CA PRO A 228 -14.76 4.39 -1.69
C PRO A 228 -15.01 3.73 -0.32
N TRP A 229 -15.54 4.51 0.63
CA TRP A 229 -15.79 4.05 2.00
C TRP A 229 -16.75 2.86 2.07
N ARG A 230 -16.36 1.83 2.81
CA ARG A 230 -17.13 0.60 3.00
C ARG A 230 -17.89 0.65 4.32
N CYS A 231 -19.16 0.97 4.25
CA CYS A 231 -20.08 1.13 5.37
C CYS A 231 -20.66 -0.23 5.81
N ASN A 232 -19.82 -1.07 6.41
CA ASN A 232 -20.22 -2.32 7.07
C ASN A 232 -19.89 -2.27 8.57
N CYS A 233 -20.00 -3.39 9.28
CA CYS A 233 -19.73 -3.42 10.72
C CYS A 233 -18.34 -2.91 11.15
N ILE A 234 -17.34 -2.99 10.26
CA ILE A 234 -15.96 -2.59 10.56
C ILE A 234 -15.82 -1.06 10.62
N ILE A 235 -16.71 -0.30 9.99
CA ILE A 235 -16.60 1.18 9.93
C ILE A 235 -17.05 1.89 11.21
N ASP A 236 -17.62 1.16 12.19
CA ASP A 236 -18.23 1.73 13.39
C ASP A 236 -17.28 2.69 14.13
N GLU A 237 -16.06 2.25 14.44
CA GLU A 237 -15.07 3.09 15.13
C GLU A 237 -14.71 4.35 14.35
N MET A 238 -14.59 4.24 13.03
CA MET A 238 -14.35 5.38 12.15
C MET A 238 -15.54 6.35 12.16
N LEU A 239 -16.78 5.87 12.18
CA LEU A 239 -17.98 6.72 12.26
C LEU A 239 -18.03 7.48 13.58
N MET A 240 -17.75 6.81 14.71
CA MET A 240 -17.68 7.45 16.03
C MET A 240 -16.59 8.52 16.06
N TRP A 241 -15.40 8.20 15.55
CA TRP A 241 -14.29 9.15 15.44
C TRP A 241 -14.66 10.35 14.56
N LEU A 242 -15.25 10.12 13.38
CA LEU A 242 -15.60 11.17 12.42
C LEU A 242 -16.65 12.15 12.97
N LYS A 243 -17.59 11.67 13.80
CA LYS A 243 -18.59 12.51 14.48
C LYS A 243 -17.97 13.47 15.49
N ASN A 244 -16.87 13.04 16.15
CA ASN A 244 -16.23 13.81 17.21
C ASN A 244 -15.06 14.69 16.71
N THR A 245 -14.37 14.28 15.64
CA THR A 245 -13.16 14.97 15.17
C THR A 245 -13.47 16.26 14.40
N THR A 246 -12.58 17.26 14.58
CA THR A 246 -12.52 18.49 13.77
C THR A 246 -11.39 18.46 12.75
N GLN A 247 -10.58 17.39 12.74
CA GLN A 247 -9.38 17.26 11.91
C GLN A 247 -9.73 17.06 10.42
N VAL A 248 -10.86 16.41 10.13
CA VAL A 248 -11.33 16.13 8.77
C VAL A 248 -12.08 17.34 8.23
N MET A 249 -11.44 18.04 7.30
CA MET A 249 -11.91 19.32 6.76
C MET A 249 -13.12 19.16 5.84
N ASP A 250 -13.23 18.02 5.14
CA ASP A 250 -14.24 17.69 4.14
C ASP A 250 -15.21 16.61 4.63
N LYS A 251 -15.45 16.53 5.95
CA LYS A 251 -16.28 15.48 6.57
C LYS A 251 -17.70 15.39 6.03
N GLN A 252 -18.25 16.52 5.57
CA GLN A 252 -19.60 16.60 5.00
C GLN A 252 -19.70 15.99 3.60
N GLU A 253 -18.57 15.84 2.90
CA GLU A 253 -18.51 15.31 1.53
C GLU A 253 -18.28 13.79 1.51
N LEU A 254 -18.06 13.16 2.67
CA LEU A 254 -17.78 11.74 2.75
C LEU A 254 -19.08 10.93 2.62
N THR A 255 -19.12 10.03 1.65
CA THR A 255 -20.25 9.12 1.41
C THR A 255 -19.81 7.67 1.34
N CYS A 256 -20.71 6.75 1.71
CA CYS A 256 -20.53 5.32 1.51
C CYS A 256 -20.48 4.95 0.02
N ALA A 257 -19.56 4.08 -0.37
CA ALA A 257 -19.52 3.47 -1.71
C ALA A 257 -20.06 2.04 -1.70
N GLU A 258 -19.86 1.32 -0.61
CA GLU A 258 -20.36 -0.03 -0.36
C GLU A 258 -21.00 -0.10 1.04
N PRO A 259 -21.97 -1.00 1.28
CA PRO A 259 -22.66 -1.86 0.32
C PRO A 259 -23.71 -1.08 -0.50
N GLU A 260 -24.24 -1.67 -1.58
CA GLU A 260 -25.24 -1.02 -2.46
C GLU A 260 -26.43 -0.36 -1.75
N PRO A 261 -27.02 -0.93 -0.67
CA PRO A 261 -28.13 -0.28 0.04
C PRO A 261 -27.78 1.06 0.69
N LEU A 262 -26.51 1.28 1.02
CA LEU A 262 -26.02 2.51 1.65
C LEU A 262 -25.24 3.39 0.66
N ARG A 263 -25.21 3.02 -0.63
CA ARG A 263 -24.39 3.72 -1.61
C ARG A 263 -24.81 5.18 -1.74
N ARG A 264 -23.82 6.07 -1.70
CA ARG A 264 -23.93 7.53 -1.68
C ARG A 264 -24.49 8.13 -0.38
N GLU A 265 -24.77 7.33 0.65
CA GLU A 265 -25.21 7.93 1.90
C GLU A 265 -24.08 8.63 2.65
N PRO A 266 -24.34 9.85 3.17
CA PRO A 266 -23.34 10.59 3.93
C PRO A 266 -22.92 9.80 5.19
N LEU A 267 -21.61 9.61 5.39
CA LEU A 267 -21.10 8.83 6.53
C LEU A 267 -21.59 9.36 7.88
N LEU A 268 -21.74 10.68 8.02
CA LEU A 268 -22.24 11.29 9.25
C LEU A 268 -23.70 10.92 9.58
N GLN A 269 -24.48 10.49 8.59
CA GLN A 269 -25.89 10.13 8.73
C GLN A 269 -26.12 8.63 8.90
N VAL A 270 -25.08 7.79 8.72
CA VAL A 270 -25.20 6.34 8.87
C VAL A 270 -25.41 5.98 10.34
N GLU A 271 -26.42 5.15 10.57
CA GLU A 271 -26.75 4.58 11.88
C GLU A 271 -26.22 3.14 12.01
N LEU A 272 -25.87 2.74 13.25
CA LEU A 272 -25.35 1.40 13.56
C LEU A 272 -26.33 0.27 13.19
N SER A 273 -27.63 0.53 13.31
CA SER A 273 -28.70 -0.40 12.95
C SER A 273 -28.65 -0.82 11.46
N GLN A 274 -28.10 0.03 10.61
CA GLN A 274 -28.03 -0.18 9.16
C GLN A 274 -26.79 -1.01 8.74
N LEU A 275 -25.81 -1.21 9.62
CA LEU A 275 -24.49 -1.78 9.29
C LEU A 275 -24.45 -3.33 9.25
N ASN A 276 -25.59 -4.01 9.41
CA ASN A 276 -25.75 -5.49 9.34
C ASN A 276 -24.63 -6.28 10.08
N CYS A 277 -24.32 -5.88 11.31
CA CYS A 277 -23.26 -6.45 12.15
C CYS A 277 -23.52 -7.88 12.65
N SER A 278 -24.73 -8.42 12.45
CA SER A 278 -25.17 -9.70 13.00
C SER A 278 -24.77 -10.93 12.16
N SER A 279 -24.26 -10.75 10.93
CA SER A 279 -24.02 -11.86 9.99
C SER A 279 -22.61 -12.47 9.99
N ASP A 280 -21.61 -11.86 10.65
CA ASP A 280 -20.22 -12.35 10.59
C ASP A 280 -19.98 -13.59 11.46
N MET A 281 -20.73 -13.78 12.55
CA MET A 281 -20.68 -15.02 13.35
C MET A 281 -21.30 -16.22 12.60
N GLU A 282 -22.28 -15.98 11.74
CA GLU A 282 -23.02 -17.03 11.03
C GLU A 282 -22.20 -17.59 9.85
N ARG A 283 -21.51 -16.72 9.09
CA ARG A 283 -20.64 -17.13 7.97
C ARG A 283 -19.39 -17.90 8.40
N VAL A 284 -18.79 -17.55 9.53
CA VAL A 284 -17.62 -18.28 10.07
C VAL A 284 -18.01 -19.69 10.51
N LEU A 285 -19.19 -19.87 11.11
CA LEU A 285 -19.71 -21.19 11.46
C LEU A 285 -19.98 -22.03 10.21
N GLU A 286 -20.62 -21.47 9.17
CA GLU A 286 -20.93 -22.20 7.93
C GLU A 286 -19.68 -22.74 7.24
N THR A 287 -18.63 -21.93 7.10
CA THR A 287 -17.36 -22.38 6.48
C THR A 287 -16.67 -23.50 7.29
N SER A 288 -16.79 -23.47 8.62
CA SER A 288 -16.26 -24.51 9.53
C SER A 288 -17.00 -25.84 9.38
N TYR A 289 -18.34 -25.82 9.31
CA TYR A 289 -19.13 -27.04 9.15
C TYR A 289 -18.96 -27.69 7.77
N VAL A 290 -18.82 -26.89 6.71
CA VAL A 290 -18.52 -27.41 5.37
C VAL A 290 -17.17 -28.11 5.35
N PHE A 291 -16.14 -27.51 5.96
CA PHE A 291 -14.82 -28.12 6.09
C PHE A 291 -14.87 -29.43 6.90
N LEU A 292 -15.58 -29.44 8.03
CA LEU A 292 -15.80 -30.64 8.84
C LEU A 292 -16.50 -31.75 8.04
N GLY A 293 -17.54 -31.40 7.25
CA GLY A 293 -18.25 -32.33 6.38
C GLY A 293 -17.35 -32.97 5.33
N LEU A 294 -16.46 -32.19 4.70
CA LEU A 294 -15.48 -32.70 3.73
C LEU A 294 -14.47 -33.66 4.38
N VAL A 295 -13.98 -33.32 5.57
CA VAL A 295 -13.05 -34.17 6.33
C VAL A 295 -13.70 -35.49 6.72
N LEU A 296 -14.94 -35.47 7.23
CA LEU A 296 -15.67 -36.68 7.60
C LEU A 296 -15.97 -37.56 6.38
N ALA A 297 -16.31 -36.96 5.24
CA ALA A 297 -16.51 -37.70 3.99
C ALA A 297 -15.21 -38.39 3.54
N LEU A 298 -14.06 -37.70 3.61
CA LEU A 298 -12.76 -38.27 3.27
C LEU A 298 -12.40 -39.44 4.18
N ILE A 299 -12.59 -39.31 5.49
CA ILE A 299 -12.37 -40.39 6.46
C ILE A 299 -13.26 -41.59 6.14
N GLY A 300 -14.54 -41.35 5.83
CA GLY A 300 -15.49 -42.39 5.42
C GLY A 300 -15.04 -43.14 4.16
N VAL A 301 -14.57 -42.43 3.14
CA VAL A 301 -14.05 -43.03 1.89
C VAL A 301 -12.81 -43.88 2.17
N ILE A 302 -11.86 -43.36 2.97
CA ILE A 302 -10.65 -44.11 3.34
C ILE A 302 -11.02 -45.37 4.12
N PHE A 303 -11.94 -45.27 5.09
CA PHE A 303 -12.40 -46.42 5.87
C PHE A 303 -13.05 -47.49 4.99
N LEU A 304 -13.94 -47.09 4.07
CA LEU A 304 -14.56 -48.01 3.12
C LEU A 304 -13.53 -48.65 2.19
N LEU A 305 -12.52 -47.90 1.74
CA LEU A 305 -11.42 -48.43 0.93
C LEU A 305 -10.60 -49.48 1.70
N VAL A 306 -10.27 -49.21 2.97
CA VAL A 306 -9.56 -50.16 3.84
C VAL A 306 -10.37 -51.45 4.02
N LEU A 307 -11.68 -51.34 4.29
CA LEU A 307 -12.57 -52.50 4.38
C LEU A 307 -12.65 -53.26 3.05
N TYR A 308 -12.70 -52.54 1.93
CA TYR A 308 -12.75 -53.14 0.59
C TYR A 308 -11.47 -53.93 0.26
N LEU A 309 -10.30 -53.33 0.51
CA LEU A 309 -8.99 -53.97 0.28
C LEU A 309 -8.82 -55.21 1.18
N ASN A 310 -9.29 -55.14 2.42
CA ASN A 310 -9.19 -56.24 3.39
C ASN A 310 -10.38 -57.21 3.36
N ARG A 311 -11.35 -57.06 2.43
CA ARG A 311 -12.61 -57.81 2.45
C ARG A 311 -12.43 -59.33 2.48
N LYS A 312 -11.41 -59.86 1.80
CA LYS A 312 -11.12 -61.30 1.78
C LYS A 312 -10.53 -61.77 3.11
N GLY A 313 -9.63 -60.97 3.70
CA GLY A 313 -9.05 -61.24 5.02
C GLY A 313 -10.09 -61.20 6.12
N ILE A 314 -10.95 -60.17 6.12
CA ILE A 314 -12.06 -60.01 7.08
C ILE A 314 -13.05 -61.18 6.97
N LYS A 315 -13.42 -61.58 5.75
CA LYS A 315 -14.28 -62.77 5.56
C LYS A 315 -13.64 -64.03 6.15
N ARG A 316 -12.36 -64.27 5.86
CA ARG A 316 -11.62 -65.43 6.39
C ARG A 316 -11.56 -65.41 7.91
N TRP A 317 -11.28 -64.25 8.50
CA TRP A 317 -11.26 -64.06 9.95
C TRP A 317 -12.63 -64.30 10.60
N MET A 318 -13.72 -63.78 10.00
CA MET A 318 -15.08 -64.05 10.47
C MET A 318 -15.44 -65.53 10.44
N TYR A 319 -15.10 -66.25 9.36
CA TYR A 319 -15.36 -67.68 9.27
C TYR A 319 -14.58 -68.44 10.36
N ASN A 320 -13.29 -68.15 10.52
CA ASN A 320 -12.47 -68.77 11.57
C ASN A 320 -13.00 -68.51 12.99
N ILE A 321 -13.48 -67.29 13.28
CA ILE A 321 -14.09 -66.98 14.58
C ILE A 321 -15.40 -67.71 14.78
N ARG A 322 -16.26 -67.73 13.77
CA ARG A 322 -17.53 -68.45 13.84
C ARG A 322 -17.30 -69.93 14.11
N ASP A 323 -16.32 -70.52 13.43
CA ASP A 323 -15.98 -71.92 13.58
C ASP A 323 -15.38 -72.17 14.98
N ALA A 324 -14.49 -71.31 15.48
CA ALA A 324 -13.96 -71.39 16.84
C ALA A 324 -15.06 -71.25 17.92
N CYS A 325 -16.03 -70.34 17.74
CA CYS A 325 -17.18 -70.20 18.64
C CYS A 325 -18.09 -71.43 18.58
N ARG A 326 -18.29 -72.00 17.38
CA ARG A 326 -19.08 -73.22 17.20
C ARG A 326 -18.44 -74.41 17.90
N ASP A 327 -17.14 -74.62 17.73
CA ASP A 327 -16.39 -75.67 18.41
C ASP A 327 -16.45 -75.52 19.93
N HIS A 328 -16.38 -74.28 20.44
CA HIS A 328 -16.50 -74.00 21.86
C HIS A 328 -17.91 -74.31 22.40
N MET A 329 -18.96 -73.91 21.68
CA MET A 329 -20.35 -74.23 22.01
C MET A 329 -20.64 -75.74 21.99
N GLU A 330 -20.16 -76.45 20.96
CA GLU A 330 -20.31 -77.91 20.87
C GLU A 330 -19.56 -78.60 22.03
N GLY A 331 -18.38 -78.11 22.41
CA GLY A 331 -17.66 -78.58 23.60
C GLY A 331 -18.42 -78.37 24.92
N TYR A 332 -19.14 -77.25 25.07
CA TYR A 332 -20.04 -77.04 26.22
C TYR A 332 -21.22 -78.02 26.20
N HIS A 333 -21.81 -78.28 25.04
CA HIS A 333 -22.94 -79.21 24.89
C HIS A 333 -22.55 -80.63 25.28
N TYR A 334 -21.40 -81.12 24.80
CA TYR A 334 -20.86 -82.44 25.16
C TYR A 334 -20.57 -82.57 26.66
N ARG A 335 -19.98 -81.55 27.29
CA ARG A 335 -19.75 -81.54 28.75
C ARG A 335 -21.06 -81.51 29.54
N TYR A 336 -22.08 -80.83 29.03
CA TYR A 336 -23.39 -80.79 29.68
C TYR A 336 -24.06 -82.17 29.64
N GLU A 337 -24.06 -82.84 28.49
CA GLU A 337 -24.64 -84.19 28.32
C GLU A 337 -23.94 -85.25 29.19
N ILE A 338 -22.61 -85.22 29.31
CA ILE A 338 -21.86 -86.14 30.18
C ILE A 338 -22.21 -85.94 31.67
N ASN A 339 -22.35 -84.69 32.11
CA ASN A 339 -22.68 -84.37 33.50
C ASN A 339 -24.17 -84.59 33.84
N SER A 340 -25.02 -84.74 32.82
CA SER A 340 -26.47 -84.98 32.99
C SER A 340 -26.88 -86.44 32.73
N ASP A 341 -25.94 -87.35 32.45
CA ASP A 341 -26.20 -88.79 32.41
C ASP A 341 -26.33 -89.37 33.83
N PRO A 342 -27.53 -89.81 34.26
CA PRO A 342 -27.76 -90.32 35.61
C PRO A 342 -27.03 -91.63 35.92
N ARG A 343 -26.38 -92.28 34.93
CA ARG A 343 -25.59 -93.50 35.17
C ARG A 343 -24.22 -93.21 35.80
N LEU A 344 -23.64 -92.03 35.58
CA LEU A 344 -22.36 -91.62 36.19
C LEU A 344 -22.53 -91.08 37.62
N ALA A 345 -23.70 -90.52 37.96
CA ALA A 345 -24.04 -90.10 39.33
C ALA A 345 -24.13 -91.27 40.31
N ASN A 346 -24.37 -92.50 39.82
CA ASN A 346 -24.47 -93.72 40.65
C ASN A 346 -23.15 -94.50 40.78
N LEU A 347 -22.08 -94.11 40.06
CA LEU A 347 -20.77 -94.74 40.21
C LEU A 347 -19.94 -94.11 41.34
N SER A 348 -20.25 -92.88 41.78
CA SER A 348 -19.58 -92.21 42.90
C SER A 348 -20.20 -92.49 44.28
N ILE A 349 -21.29 -93.26 44.34
CA ILE A 349 -22.00 -93.56 45.62
C ILE A 349 -21.64 -94.96 46.16
N ASN A 350 -21.03 -95.84 45.36
CA ASN A 350 -20.73 -97.23 45.75
C ASN A 350 -19.23 -97.55 45.91
N SER A 351 -18.36 -96.54 46.09
CA SER A 351 -16.92 -96.76 46.29
C SER A 351 -16.38 -96.39 47.68
N ASP A 352 -17.26 -96.14 48.66
CA ASP A 352 -16.87 -95.97 50.07
C ASP A 352 -17.85 -96.77 50.97
N VAL A 353 -17.64 -98.09 51.08
CA VAL A 353 -17.78 -98.91 52.31
C VAL A 353 -16.89 -100.15 52.17
#